data_AF-W6KFZ4-F1
#
_entry.id   AF-W6KFZ4-F1
#
_cell.length_a   1.000
_cell.length_b   1.000
_cell.length_c   1.000
_cell.angle_alpha   90.00
_cell.angle_beta   90.00
_cell.angle_gamma   90.00
#
_symmetry.space_group_name_H-M   'P 1'
#
loop_
_entity.id
_entity.type
_entity.pdbx_description
1 polymer ?
#
loop_
_entity_poly.entity_id
_entity_poly.type
_entity_poly.pdbx_seq_one_letter_code
_entity_poly.pdbx_strand_id
1 'polypeptide(L)'
;MSTLVPRDKLDFKNGSPKFEYDECYVGFENNDFLYRLVNTKTQEWAFYNDSTENIVKVKSRFGAGSKVVALDRTMLVKLPAASEAEGSTPGNASKAYEWEAFLEVEPGSTELFVKGEINSYIMEFYSEAAPAKNIEFEYRVPSVPYDKVYKCFKDKGNGLLFRLVDEKRNTWAFYNDTRDYIMKVSVDFPNKDEATPLNGTKVAQTPSSNAKGIVYVLEIEPGQTEMFISGAPTSYKLSFAADPIANRGESDIIFKNGSPDPAIVPHQSHVFRCFKDHDNGLLFRIVDDVNKIWAFYNDTTDFMMTVNSRIPSCEEIQVAPGVDVTHDDAEGVVLLSVQVNPLTTVPFFVGDPKGIETTFSATPTRDAEAIENPQYENGSPDLSVIQPDVVHKCFKEYGNGLLFRLKDTVNRRWGFYNDTTDNIMTVKVAMTEVGNVQPLGNTRVVEDPEMGEIYMLEVHPLRTELFIEGDVYGFTSRFTAVRIPTPARGG
;
A
#
# COMPACT_ATOMS: atom_id res chain seq x y z
N MET A 1 -32.77 10.38 -4.14
CA MET A 1 -33.37 11.56 -4.80
C MET A 1 -32.33 12.67 -4.79
N SER A 2 -32.23 13.50 -5.84
CA SER A 2 -31.30 14.64 -5.83
C SER A 2 -31.88 15.77 -4.97
N THR A 3 -31.13 16.26 -3.99
CA THR A 3 -31.59 17.31 -3.05
C THR A 3 -31.17 18.69 -3.55
N LEU A 4 -32.11 19.63 -3.62
CA LEU A 4 -31.81 21.02 -3.98
C LEU A 4 -30.92 21.65 -2.91
N VAL A 5 -29.83 22.27 -3.34
CA VAL A 5 -28.87 22.93 -2.46
C VAL A 5 -29.10 24.44 -2.50
N PRO A 6 -29.36 25.09 -1.36
CA PRO A 6 -29.38 26.54 -1.27
C PRO A 6 -28.05 27.14 -1.74
N ARG A 7 -28.09 28.24 -2.51
CA ARG A 7 -26.89 28.85 -3.11
C ARG A 7 -25.82 29.24 -2.08
N ASP A 8 -26.23 29.64 -0.88
CA ASP A 8 -25.35 29.98 0.24
C ASP A 8 -24.65 28.77 0.86
N LYS A 9 -25.10 27.55 0.54
CA LYS A 9 -24.51 26.28 0.98
C LYS A 9 -23.72 25.57 -0.12
N LEU A 10 -23.60 26.14 -1.31
CA LEU A 10 -22.78 25.59 -2.38
C LEU A 10 -21.31 25.91 -2.09
N ASP A 11 -20.52 24.86 -1.92
CA ASP A 11 -19.08 24.94 -1.74
C ASP A 11 -18.39 23.97 -2.72
N PHE A 12 -17.85 24.51 -3.80
CA PHE A 12 -17.09 23.75 -4.78
C PHE A 12 -15.62 23.80 -4.37
N LYS A 13 -15.03 22.65 -4.06
CA LYS A 13 -13.69 22.55 -3.47
C LYS A 13 -12.58 22.61 -4.51
N ASN A 14 -12.81 22.06 -5.71
CA ASN A 14 -11.76 21.84 -6.71
C ASN A 14 -11.94 22.65 -7.99
N GLY A 15 -12.89 23.59 -7.99
CA GLY A 15 -13.13 24.46 -9.14
C GLY A 15 -14.49 25.15 -9.06
N SER A 16 -14.99 25.58 -10.22
CA SER A 16 -16.32 26.18 -10.33
C SER A 16 -16.99 25.77 -11.64
N PRO A 17 -18.31 25.51 -11.62
CA PRO A 17 -19.04 25.13 -12.82
C PRO A 17 -19.04 26.22 -13.89
N LYS A 18 -18.79 25.83 -15.15
CA LYS A 18 -18.79 26.71 -16.32
C LYS A 18 -20.14 26.68 -17.06
N PHE A 19 -21.23 26.83 -16.30
CA PHE A 19 -22.59 26.81 -16.80
C PHE A 19 -23.45 27.77 -15.97
N GLU A 20 -24.34 28.53 -16.61
CA GLU A 20 -25.27 29.40 -15.90
C GLU A 20 -26.47 28.59 -15.39
N TYR A 21 -26.70 28.59 -14.09
CA TYR A 21 -27.79 27.86 -13.46
C TYR A 21 -28.50 28.69 -12.38
N ASP A 22 -29.77 28.38 -12.16
CA ASP A 22 -30.58 28.94 -11.08
C ASP A 22 -30.93 27.91 -10.00
N GLU A 23 -30.86 26.61 -10.33
CA GLU A 23 -31.01 25.51 -9.39
C GLU A 23 -29.79 24.57 -9.43
N CYS A 24 -29.38 24.07 -8.27
CA CYS A 24 -28.27 23.13 -8.15
C CYS A 24 -28.65 22.00 -7.19
N TYR A 25 -28.38 20.76 -7.58
CA TYR A 25 -28.69 19.57 -6.80
C TYR A 25 -27.45 18.72 -6.60
N VAL A 26 -27.26 18.14 -5.42
CA VAL A 26 -26.22 17.10 -5.22
C VAL A 26 -26.71 15.80 -5.87
N GLY A 27 -25.84 15.14 -6.64
CA GLY A 27 -26.17 13.94 -7.40
C GLY A 27 -26.65 12.76 -6.55
N PHE A 28 -26.12 12.61 -5.33
CA PHE A 28 -26.37 11.45 -4.46
C PHE A 28 -26.28 11.82 -2.97
N GLU A 29 -26.90 11.01 -2.11
CA GLU A 29 -26.67 11.07 -0.66
C GLU A 29 -25.25 10.55 -0.37
N ASN A 30 -24.50 11.23 0.49
CA ASN A 30 -23.13 10.89 0.94
C ASN A 30 -21.98 11.04 -0.07
N ASN A 31 -22.18 11.73 -1.19
CA ASN A 31 -21.06 12.05 -2.06
C ASN A 31 -21.15 13.52 -2.52
N ASP A 32 -20.07 14.26 -2.25
CA ASP A 32 -19.99 15.72 -2.26
C ASP A 32 -19.32 16.28 -3.51
N PHE A 33 -19.12 15.46 -4.55
CA PHE A 33 -18.38 15.87 -5.74
C PHE A 33 -19.14 15.88 -7.07
N LEU A 34 -20.44 15.52 -7.13
CA LEU A 34 -21.24 15.68 -8.36
C LEU A 34 -22.44 16.59 -8.14
N TYR A 35 -22.56 17.60 -9.00
CA TYR A 35 -23.60 18.61 -8.95
C TYR A 35 -24.40 18.62 -10.25
N ARG A 36 -25.71 18.44 -10.17
CA ARG A 36 -26.63 18.70 -11.28
C ARG A 36 -27.04 20.15 -11.27
N LEU A 37 -26.71 20.85 -12.33
CA LEU A 37 -27.00 22.26 -12.53
C LEU A 37 -28.19 22.39 -13.48
N VAL A 38 -29.18 23.20 -13.11
CA VAL A 38 -30.39 23.40 -13.89
C VAL A 38 -30.59 24.88 -14.13
N ASN A 39 -30.77 25.24 -15.41
CA ASN A 39 -31.23 26.54 -15.82
C ASN A 39 -32.72 26.43 -16.15
N THR A 40 -33.60 26.89 -15.25
CA THR A 40 -35.05 26.76 -15.43
C THR A 40 -35.59 27.65 -16.54
N LYS A 41 -34.87 28.73 -16.91
CA LYS A 41 -35.25 29.63 -18.00
C LYS A 41 -35.00 29.00 -19.36
N THR A 42 -33.84 28.38 -19.56
CA THR A 42 -33.47 27.72 -20.83
C THR A 42 -33.90 26.25 -20.87
N GLN A 43 -34.34 25.70 -19.74
CA GLN A 43 -34.67 24.28 -19.53
C GLN A 43 -33.47 23.37 -19.83
N GLU A 44 -32.26 23.81 -19.50
CA GLU A 44 -31.01 23.09 -19.78
C GLU A 44 -30.45 22.50 -18.49
N TRP A 45 -30.04 21.24 -18.58
CA TRP A 45 -29.40 20.51 -17.49
C TRP A 45 -27.94 20.30 -17.83
N ALA A 46 -27.08 20.49 -16.84
CA ALA A 46 -25.65 20.20 -16.93
C ALA A 46 -25.19 19.47 -15.65
N PHE A 47 -24.02 18.87 -15.71
CA PHE A 47 -23.37 18.27 -14.56
C PHE A 47 -21.97 18.86 -14.37
N TYR A 48 -21.64 19.15 -13.12
CA TYR A 48 -20.28 19.52 -12.71
C TYR A 48 -19.73 18.46 -11.78
N ASN A 49 -18.55 17.93 -12.14
CA ASN A 49 -17.82 16.97 -11.34
C ASN A 49 -16.66 17.69 -10.64
N ASP A 50 -16.82 17.92 -9.34
CA ASP A 50 -15.85 18.56 -8.46
C ASP A 50 -14.78 17.59 -7.95
N SER A 51 -14.75 16.34 -8.41
CA SER A 51 -13.66 15.42 -8.10
C SER A 51 -12.39 15.82 -8.84
N THR A 52 -11.22 15.52 -8.27
CA THR A 52 -9.91 15.59 -8.95
C THR A 52 -9.49 14.26 -9.55
N GLU A 53 -10.15 13.16 -9.20
CA GLU A 53 -9.64 11.82 -9.44
C GLU A 53 -10.69 10.82 -9.94
N ASN A 54 -11.97 11.19 -10.00
CA ASN A 54 -13.05 10.30 -10.44
C ASN A 54 -13.77 10.88 -11.65
N ILE A 55 -14.03 10.05 -12.65
CA ILE A 55 -15.02 10.30 -13.70
C ILE A 55 -16.39 9.87 -13.18
N VAL A 56 -17.43 10.60 -13.57
CA VAL A 56 -18.82 10.23 -13.25
C VAL A 56 -19.62 9.97 -14.52
N LYS A 57 -20.21 8.78 -14.63
CA LYS A 57 -21.16 8.40 -15.66
C LYS A 57 -22.58 8.63 -15.14
N VAL A 58 -23.32 9.45 -15.88
CA VAL A 58 -24.73 9.78 -15.66
C VAL A 58 -25.58 9.00 -16.64
N LYS A 59 -26.54 8.25 -16.14
CA LYS A 59 -27.58 7.60 -16.93
C LYS A 59 -28.94 8.07 -16.45
N SER A 60 -29.78 8.57 -17.35
CA SER A 60 -31.12 9.07 -17.02
C SER A 60 -32.17 8.46 -17.93
N ARG A 61 -33.26 7.95 -17.36
CA ARG A 61 -34.46 7.57 -18.11
C ARG A 61 -35.54 8.60 -17.92
N PHE A 62 -36.14 9.07 -19.01
CA PHE A 62 -37.22 10.06 -18.99
C PHE A 62 -38.55 9.40 -19.28
N GLY A 63 -39.54 9.71 -18.45
CA GLY A 63 -40.89 9.16 -18.56
C GLY A 63 -41.64 9.66 -19.77
N ALA A 64 -42.70 8.94 -20.13
CA ALA A 64 -43.53 9.24 -21.29
C ALA A 64 -44.01 10.70 -21.33
N GLY A 65 -43.96 11.30 -22.52
CA GLY A 65 -44.32 12.70 -22.75
C GLY A 65 -43.22 13.73 -22.47
N SER A 66 -42.02 13.29 -22.06
CA SER A 66 -40.87 14.20 -21.93
C SER A 66 -40.35 14.62 -23.30
N LYS A 67 -40.17 15.94 -23.51
CA LYS A 67 -39.64 16.53 -24.75
C LYS A 67 -38.18 16.92 -24.52
N VAL A 68 -37.30 15.93 -24.54
CA VAL A 68 -35.87 16.11 -24.26
C VAL A 68 -35.05 16.05 -25.55
N VAL A 69 -34.03 16.89 -25.62
CA VAL A 69 -33.00 16.88 -26.67
C VAL A 69 -31.64 16.72 -25.98
N ALA A 70 -30.79 15.84 -26.52
CA ALA A 70 -29.41 15.71 -26.05
C ALA A 70 -28.62 16.99 -26.33
N LEU A 71 -27.79 17.39 -25.38
CA LEU A 71 -26.82 18.47 -25.54
C LEU A 71 -25.41 17.91 -25.65
N ASP A 72 -24.61 18.56 -26.49
CA ASP A 72 -23.19 18.26 -26.68
C ASP A 72 -22.92 16.76 -26.91
N ARG A 73 -22.07 16.14 -26.09
CA ARG A 73 -21.70 14.71 -26.18
C ARG A 73 -22.67 13.76 -25.50
N THR A 74 -23.84 14.23 -25.05
CA THR A 74 -24.86 13.36 -24.46
C THR A 74 -25.44 12.42 -25.50
N MET A 75 -25.41 11.12 -25.22
CA MET A 75 -26.07 10.12 -26.05
C MET A 75 -27.52 9.96 -25.59
N LEU A 76 -28.49 10.22 -26.47
CA LEU A 76 -29.92 10.05 -26.19
C LEU A 76 -30.51 8.97 -27.10
N VAL A 77 -31.11 7.95 -26.50
CA VAL A 77 -31.68 6.78 -27.18
C VAL A 77 -33.18 6.70 -26.89
N LYS A 78 -33.99 6.44 -27.91
CA LYS A 78 -35.42 6.15 -27.75
C LYS A 78 -35.60 4.70 -27.30
N LEU A 79 -36.30 4.50 -26.20
CA LEU A 79 -36.62 3.16 -25.70
C LEU A 79 -37.74 2.52 -26.53
N PRO A 80 -37.72 1.20 -26.74
CA PRO A 80 -38.82 0.48 -27.36
C PRO A 80 -40.12 0.70 -26.55
N ALA A 81 -41.25 0.81 -27.25
CA ALA A 81 -42.55 0.76 -26.58
C ALA A 81 -42.62 -0.55 -25.77
N ALA A 82 -43.01 -0.47 -24.50
CA ALA A 82 -43.09 -1.63 -23.63
C ALA A 82 -43.99 -2.70 -24.28
N SER A 83 -43.38 -3.73 -24.87
CA SER A 83 -44.11 -4.96 -25.21
C SER A 83 -44.43 -5.63 -23.89
N GLU A 84 -45.71 -6.00 -23.71
CA GLU A 84 -46.20 -6.77 -22.57
C GLU A 84 -45.29 -7.98 -22.30
N ALA A 85 -44.39 -7.85 -21.32
CA ALA A 85 -43.52 -8.93 -20.89
C ALA A 85 -43.80 -9.22 -19.40
N GLU A 86 -44.57 -10.30 -19.24
CA GLU A 86 -44.70 -11.23 -18.11
C GLU A 86 -44.19 -10.78 -16.72
N GLY A 87 -45.15 -10.63 -15.80
CA GLY A 87 -44.88 -10.76 -14.36
C GLY A 87 -45.28 -9.59 -13.45
N SER A 88 -46.05 -8.60 -13.92
CA SER A 88 -46.48 -7.49 -13.06
C SER A 88 -47.60 -7.90 -12.10
N THR A 89 -47.26 -7.98 -10.80
CA THR A 89 -48.22 -8.01 -9.69
C THR A 89 -49.09 -6.74 -9.73
N PRO A 90 -50.41 -6.80 -9.46
CA PRO A 90 -51.28 -5.63 -9.57
C PRO A 90 -51.00 -4.68 -8.39
N GLY A 91 -50.34 -3.56 -8.67
CA GLY A 91 -50.04 -2.53 -7.67
C GLY A 91 -49.00 -1.49 -8.08
N ASN A 92 -48.20 -1.75 -9.11
CA ASN A 92 -47.22 -0.79 -9.64
C ASN A 92 -47.54 -0.51 -11.11
N ALA A 93 -48.20 0.63 -11.38
CA ALA A 93 -48.22 1.16 -12.74
C ALA A 93 -46.77 1.40 -13.16
N SER A 94 -46.23 0.56 -14.03
CA SER A 94 -44.87 0.72 -14.54
C SER A 94 -44.79 2.08 -15.21
N LYS A 95 -43.95 2.98 -14.68
CA LYS A 95 -43.64 4.24 -15.37
C LYS A 95 -43.02 3.87 -16.70
N ALA A 96 -43.78 4.02 -17.79
CA ALA A 96 -43.25 3.84 -19.13
C ALA A 96 -42.21 4.95 -19.38
N TYR A 97 -40.96 4.55 -19.60
CA TYR A 97 -39.88 5.45 -19.98
C TYR A 97 -39.75 5.45 -21.50
N GLU A 98 -39.58 6.62 -22.11
CA GLU A 98 -39.48 6.78 -23.57
C GLU A 98 -38.06 7.04 -24.05
N TRP A 99 -37.23 7.65 -23.20
CA TRP A 99 -35.88 8.08 -23.56
C TRP A 99 -34.89 7.65 -22.50
N GLU A 100 -33.69 7.29 -22.92
CA GLU A 100 -32.54 7.01 -22.07
C GLU A 100 -31.36 7.87 -22.52
N ALA A 101 -30.78 8.65 -21.62
CA ALA A 101 -29.64 9.52 -21.87
C ALA A 101 -28.41 9.08 -21.07
N PHE A 102 -27.24 9.21 -21.68
CA PHE A 102 -25.95 8.83 -21.10
C PHE A 102 -24.94 9.96 -21.29
N LEU A 103 -24.19 10.27 -20.23
CA LEU A 103 -23.13 11.28 -20.25
C LEU A 103 -21.99 10.89 -19.31
N GLU A 104 -20.75 11.13 -19.73
CA GLU A 104 -19.55 10.99 -18.91
C GLU A 104 -19.01 12.37 -18.54
N VAL A 105 -18.73 12.61 -17.25
CA VAL A 105 -18.30 13.90 -16.70
C VAL A 105 -16.93 13.75 -16.08
N GLU A 106 -15.93 14.36 -16.71
CA GLU A 106 -14.51 14.33 -16.30
C GLU A 106 -14.26 15.12 -15.00
N PRO A 107 -13.22 14.78 -14.22
CA PRO A 107 -12.77 15.59 -13.08
C PRO A 107 -12.65 17.09 -13.41
N GLY A 108 -13.15 17.94 -12.52
CA GLY A 108 -13.12 19.40 -12.65
C GLY A 108 -13.88 19.97 -13.85
N SER A 109 -14.72 19.18 -14.51
CA SER A 109 -15.36 19.57 -15.78
C SER A 109 -16.87 19.78 -15.64
N THR A 110 -17.41 20.68 -16.47
CA THR A 110 -18.86 20.94 -16.60
C THR A 110 -19.33 20.47 -17.95
N GLU A 111 -20.33 19.61 -17.98
CA GLU A 111 -20.83 18.95 -19.19
C GLU A 111 -22.34 19.18 -19.36
N LEU A 112 -22.76 19.57 -20.55
CA LEU A 112 -24.17 19.74 -20.88
C LEU A 112 -24.84 18.37 -21.07
N PHE A 113 -26.04 18.21 -20.55
CA PHE A 113 -26.77 16.94 -20.56
C PHE A 113 -27.96 16.95 -21.53
N VAL A 114 -29.07 17.56 -21.12
CA VAL A 114 -30.30 17.59 -21.92
C VAL A 114 -30.96 18.95 -21.85
N LYS A 115 -31.82 19.22 -22.83
CA LYS A 115 -32.69 20.39 -22.88
C LYS A 115 -34.16 19.99 -23.07
N GLY A 116 -35.06 20.65 -22.36
CA GLY A 116 -36.48 20.67 -22.64
C GLY A 116 -37.38 20.26 -21.47
N GLU A 117 -38.62 19.90 -21.80
CA GLU A 117 -39.68 19.66 -20.81
C GLU A 117 -39.63 18.22 -20.31
N ILE A 118 -39.29 18.02 -19.03
CA ILE A 118 -39.15 16.70 -18.41
C ILE A 118 -40.37 16.41 -17.53
N ASN A 119 -41.17 15.40 -17.91
CA ASN A 119 -42.36 15.02 -17.16
C ASN A 119 -41.99 14.19 -15.91
N SER A 120 -41.14 13.18 -16.08
CA SER A 120 -40.56 12.42 -14.97
C SER A 120 -39.22 11.84 -15.38
N TYR A 121 -38.38 11.50 -14.40
CA TYR A 121 -37.10 10.89 -14.67
C TYR A 121 -36.63 10.00 -13.52
N ILE A 122 -35.73 9.07 -13.84
CA ILE A 122 -34.88 8.37 -12.89
C ILE A 122 -33.43 8.52 -13.35
N MET A 123 -32.52 8.72 -12.41
CA MET A 123 -31.09 8.84 -12.69
C MET A 123 -30.32 7.79 -11.92
N GLU A 124 -29.33 7.22 -12.60
CA GLU A 124 -28.33 6.31 -12.08
C GLU A 124 -26.97 6.98 -12.30
N PHE A 125 -26.14 6.97 -11.25
CA PHE A 125 -24.81 7.56 -11.28
C PHE A 125 -23.79 6.48 -10.96
N TYR A 126 -22.71 6.46 -11.72
CA TYR A 126 -21.60 5.54 -11.52
C TYR A 126 -20.31 6.35 -11.51
N SER A 127 -19.52 6.25 -10.45
CA SER A 127 -18.19 6.86 -10.38
C SER A 127 -17.12 5.80 -10.59
N GLU A 128 -16.09 6.12 -11.36
CA GLU A 128 -14.86 5.35 -11.42
C GLU A 128 -13.65 6.27 -11.36
N ALA A 129 -12.49 5.76 -10.96
CA ALA A 129 -11.26 6.53 -11.00
C ALA A 129 -11.00 7.05 -12.43
N ALA A 130 -10.50 8.27 -12.58
CA ALA A 130 -10.16 8.83 -13.88
C ALA A 130 -8.97 8.08 -14.50
N PRO A 131 -8.93 7.93 -15.84
CA PRO A 131 -7.78 7.38 -16.54
C PRO A 131 -6.53 8.21 -16.22
N ALA A 132 -5.45 7.49 -15.97
CA ALA A 132 -4.17 8.12 -15.72
C ALA A 132 -3.63 8.75 -17.00
N LYS A 133 -3.12 9.98 -16.89
CA LYS A 133 -2.47 10.71 -17.98
C LYS A 133 -0.95 10.55 -17.86
N ASN A 134 -0.25 10.49 -18.99
CA ASN A 134 1.21 10.38 -19.06
C ASN A 134 1.76 9.17 -18.28
N ILE A 135 1.27 7.96 -18.60
CA ILE A 135 1.79 6.73 -18.00
C ILE A 135 3.17 6.40 -18.57
N GLU A 136 4.13 6.20 -17.67
CA GLU A 136 5.42 5.58 -17.96
C GLU A 136 5.40 4.15 -17.41
N PHE A 137 5.53 3.17 -18.31
CA PHE A 137 5.72 1.78 -17.92
C PHE A 137 7.21 1.52 -17.67
N GLU A 138 7.52 0.88 -16.55
CA GLU A 138 8.90 0.70 -16.08
C GLU A 138 9.54 -0.59 -16.61
N TYR A 139 8.76 -1.64 -16.84
CA TYR A 139 9.32 -2.94 -17.25
C TYR A 139 9.12 -3.22 -18.74
N ARG A 140 7.88 -3.23 -19.23
CA ARG A 140 7.55 -3.41 -20.65
C ARG A 140 6.35 -2.54 -21.01
N VAL A 141 5.98 -2.53 -22.28
CA VAL A 141 4.73 -1.89 -22.72
C VAL A 141 3.63 -2.95 -22.86
N PRO A 142 2.37 -2.61 -22.58
CA PRO A 142 1.25 -3.51 -22.84
C PRO A 142 1.20 -3.99 -24.28
N SER A 143 0.84 -5.25 -24.49
CA SER A 143 0.79 -5.88 -25.82
C SER A 143 -0.57 -5.75 -26.52
N VAL A 144 -1.56 -5.12 -25.88
CA VAL A 144 -2.94 -4.98 -26.36
C VAL A 144 -3.27 -3.51 -26.64
N PRO A 145 -4.18 -3.21 -27.59
CA PRO A 145 -4.66 -1.86 -27.79
C PRO A 145 -5.54 -1.41 -26.62
N TYR A 146 -5.48 -0.11 -26.30
CA TYR A 146 -6.32 0.55 -25.31
C TYR A 146 -6.44 2.05 -25.63
N ASP A 147 -7.50 2.68 -25.16
CA ASP A 147 -7.71 4.14 -25.22
C ASP A 147 -7.74 4.77 -23.82
N LYS A 148 -8.06 4.00 -22.78
CA LYS A 148 -7.99 4.42 -21.37
C LYS A 148 -7.11 3.47 -20.56
N VAL A 149 -6.32 4.03 -19.66
CA VAL A 149 -5.44 3.30 -18.74
C VAL A 149 -5.67 3.77 -17.30
N TYR A 150 -5.77 2.85 -16.35
CA TYR A 150 -6.00 3.16 -14.94
C TYR A 150 -4.94 2.48 -14.09
N LYS A 151 -4.32 3.22 -13.16
CA LYS A 151 -3.43 2.64 -12.15
C LYS A 151 -4.25 1.92 -11.10
N CYS A 152 -3.96 0.65 -10.85
CA CYS A 152 -4.61 -0.10 -9.77
C CYS A 152 -4.00 0.30 -8.41
N PHE A 153 -2.67 0.39 -8.29
CA PHE A 153 -2.00 0.85 -7.07
C PHE A 153 -1.61 2.33 -7.19
N LYS A 154 -2.54 3.24 -6.90
CA LYS A 154 -2.35 4.70 -7.10
C LYS A 154 -1.15 5.27 -6.32
N ASP A 155 -0.90 4.78 -5.12
CA ASP A 155 0.09 5.34 -4.18
C ASP A 155 1.42 4.58 -4.14
N LYS A 156 1.67 3.67 -5.10
CA LYS A 156 2.87 2.82 -5.13
C LYS A 156 3.56 2.86 -6.48
N GLY A 157 4.81 3.36 -6.49
CA GLY A 157 5.67 3.40 -7.67
C GLY A 157 4.97 4.03 -8.88
N ASN A 158 5.11 3.40 -10.04
CA ASN A 158 4.43 3.82 -11.26
C ASN A 158 2.94 3.43 -11.36
N GLY A 159 2.44 2.58 -10.47
CA GLY A 159 1.09 2.01 -10.51
C GLY A 159 1.05 0.49 -10.37
N LEU A 160 2.17 -0.20 -10.61
CA LEU A 160 2.42 -1.65 -10.54
C LEU A 160 1.57 -2.54 -11.47
N LEU A 161 0.26 -2.33 -11.45
CA LEU A 161 -0.75 -3.01 -12.26
C LEU A 161 -1.62 -1.95 -12.93
N PHE A 162 -1.88 -2.15 -14.21
CA PHE A 162 -2.66 -1.22 -15.02
C PHE A 162 -3.87 -1.91 -15.61
N ARG A 163 -5.06 -1.34 -15.39
CA ARG A 163 -6.26 -1.71 -16.14
C ARG A 163 -6.26 -0.96 -17.46
N LEU A 164 -6.40 -1.69 -18.54
CA LEU A 164 -6.43 -1.18 -19.91
C LEU A 164 -7.84 -1.36 -20.46
N VAL A 165 -8.42 -0.30 -21.00
CA VAL A 165 -9.77 -0.32 -21.56
C VAL A 165 -9.69 0.15 -23.01
N ASP A 166 -10.26 -0.66 -23.91
CA ASP A 166 -10.54 -0.30 -25.31
C ASP A 166 -12.06 -0.15 -25.42
N GLU A 167 -12.54 1.10 -25.41
CA GLU A 167 -13.97 1.43 -25.49
C GLU A 167 -14.55 1.10 -26.88
N LYS A 168 -13.72 1.13 -27.93
CA LYS A 168 -14.19 0.79 -29.29
C LYS A 168 -14.54 -0.68 -29.40
N ARG A 169 -13.76 -1.54 -28.73
CA ARG A 169 -13.97 -3.00 -28.72
C ARG A 169 -14.76 -3.48 -27.51
N ASN A 170 -15.02 -2.60 -26.55
CA ASN A 170 -15.60 -2.94 -25.24
C ASN A 170 -14.82 -4.06 -24.57
N THR A 171 -13.49 -3.94 -24.51
CA THR A 171 -12.63 -4.96 -23.89
C THR A 171 -11.77 -4.39 -22.80
N TRP A 172 -11.62 -5.16 -21.73
CA TRP A 172 -10.70 -4.84 -20.65
C TRP A 172 -9.55 -5.84 -20.65
N ALA A 173 -8.36 -5.34 -20.33
CA ALA A 173 -7.17 -6.14 -20.07
C ALA A 173 -6.45 -5.60 -18.84
N PHE A 174 -5.57 -6.41 -18.28
CA PHE A 174 -4.68 -5.98 -17.20
C PHE A 174 -3.23 -6.21 -17.60
N TYR A 175 -2.39 -5.22 -17.30
CA TYR A 175 -0.95 -5.29 -17.51
C TYR A 175 -0.23 -5.24 -16.18
N ASN A 176 0.53 -6.30 -15.89
CA ASN A 176 1.41 -6.37 -14.73
C ASN A 176 2.78 -5.82 -15.11
N ASP A 177 3.11 -4.63 -14.60
CA ASP A 177 4.38 -3.96 -14.89
C ASP A 177 5.48 -4.30 -13.89
N THR A 178 5.21 -5.23 -12.97
CA THR A 178 6.19 -5.69 -12.00
C THR A 178 7.05 -6.83 -12.55
N ARG A 179 8.14 -7.12 -11.84
CA ARG A 179 9.01 -8.29 -12.08
C ARG A 179 8.81 -9.42 -11.09
N ASP A 180 8.36 -9.06 -9.88
CA ASP A 180 8.47 -9.91 -8.70
C ASP A 180 7.12 -10.34 -8.12
N TYR A 181 6.01 -9.88 -8.73
CA TYR A 181 4.66 -10.17 -8.26
C TYR A 181 3.82 -10.78 -9.38
N ILE A 182 3.06 -11.83 -9.07
CA ILE A 182 1.87 -12.21 -9.82
C ILE A 182 0.74 -11.32 -9.33
N MET A 183 0.10 -10.63 -10.27
CA MET A 183 -1.05 -9.79 -9.96
C MET A 183 -2.31 -10.63 -10.04
N LYS A 184 -3.12 -10.62 -8.99
CA LYS A 184 -4.43 -11.25 -8.96
C LYS A 184 -5.50 -10.18 -9.00
N VAL A 185 -6.41 -10.29 -9.96
CA VAL A 185 -7.54 -9.39 -10.13
C VAL A 185 -8.81 -10.16 -9.86
N SER A 186 -9.73 -9.57 -9.09
CA SER A 186 -11.09 -10.07 -8.92
C SER A 186 -12.10 -8.94 -9.12
N VAL A 187 -13.08 -9.19 -9.99
CA VAL A 187 -14.16 -8.24 -10.27
C VAL A 187 -15.52 -8.89 -10.05
N ASP A 188 -16.29 -8.30 -9.15
CA ASP A 188 -17.68 -8.65 -8.87
C ASP A 188 -18.61 -7.79 -9.73
N PHE A 189 -19.32 -8.43 -10.66
CA PHE A 189 -20.34 -7.83 -11.49
C PHE A 189 -21.73 -8.16 -10.92
N PRO A 190 -22.57 -7.15 -10.61
CA PRO A 190 -23.94 -7.39 -10.13
C PRO A 190 -24.84 -8.09 -11.16
N ASN A 191 -24.47 -8.02 -12.44
CA ASN A 191 -25.20 -8.60 -13.56
C ASN A 191 -24.25 -9.31 -14.51
N LYS A 192 -24.36 -10.64 -14.59
CA LYS A 192 -23.53 -11.48 -15.45
C LYS A 192 -23.68 -11.20 -16.95
N ASP A 193 -24.78 -10.57 -17.38
CA ASP A 193 -25.04 -10.31 -18.79
C ASP A 193 -24.27 -9.09 -19.32
N GLU A 194 -23.61 -8.32 -18.44
CA GLU A 194 -22.86 -7.10 -18.80
C GLU A 194 -21.40 -7.36 -19.18
N ALA A 195 -20.86 -8.53 -18.86
CA ALA A 195 -19.47 -8.89 -19.09
C ALA A 195 -19.34 -10.36 -19.44
N THR A 196 -18.57 -10.65 -20.49
CA THR A 196 -18.18 -12.01 -20.89
C THR A 196 -16.69 -12.19 -20.59
N PRO A 197 -16.27 -13.26 -19.89
CA PRO A 197 -14.88 -13.46 -19.54
C PRO A 197 -14.06 -13.77 -20.81
N LEU A 198 -12.85 -13.24 -20.87
CA LEU A 198 -11.89 -13.50 -21.94
C LEU A 198 -10.71 -14.34 -21.40
N ASN A 199 -10.04 -15.04 -22.31
CA ASN A 199 -8.84 -15.89 -22.12
C ASN A 199 -8.14 -15.76 -20.76
N GLY A 200 -8.00 -16.87 -20.02
CA GLY A 200 -7.33 -16.91 -18.72
C GLY A 200 -8.21 -16.47 -17.54
N THR A 201 -9.29 -15.73 -17.80
CA THR A 201 -10.25 -15.32 -16.77
C THR A 201 -11.11 -16.49 -16.31
N LYS A 202 -11.10 -16.77 -15.01
CA LYS A 202 -11.87 -17.84 -14.36
C LYS A 202 -13.09 -17.27 -13.65
N VAL A 203 -14.13 -18.08 -13.53
CA VAL A 203 -15.32 -17.75 -12.72
C VAL A 203 -15.11 -18.31 -11.31
N ALA A 204 -15.06 -17.44 -10.30
CA ALA A 204 -14.75 -17.85 -8.92
C ALA A 204 -15.98 -18.33 -8.15
N GLN A 205 -17.11 -17.62 -8.23
CA GLN A 205 -18.41 -17.99 -7.63
C GLN A 205 -19.54 -17.01 -8.04
N THR A 206 -20.79 -17.45 -7.95
CA THR A 206 -21.97 -16.57 -7.92
C THR A 206 -22.17 -16.11 -6.47
N PRO A 207 -22.22 -14.81 -6.16
CA PRO A 207 -22.48 -14.35 -4.79
C PRO A 207 -23.81 -14.92 -4.27
N SER A 208 -23.82 -15.56 -3.10
CA SER A 208 -25.04 -16.12 -2.48
C SER A 208 -26.14 -15.08 -2.24
N SER A 209 -25.76 -13.80 -2.20
CA SER A 209 -26.64 -12.63 -2.02
C SER A 209 -27.24 -12.08 -3.32
N ASN A 210 -26.75 -12.49 -4.50
CA ASN A 210 -27.25 -12.00 -5.80
C ASN A 210 -27.17 -13.09 -6.87
N ALA A 211 -28.31 -13.73 -7.17
CA ALA A 211 -28.43 -14.78 -8.17
C ALA A 211 -28.08 -14.36 -9.61
N LYS A 212 -28.05 -13.05 -9.91
CA LYS A 212 -27.63 -12.51 -11.21
C LYS A 212 -26.17 -12.05 -11.23
N GLY A 213 -25.50 -12.00 -10.08
CA GLY A 213 -24.12 -11.56 -9.97
C GLY A 213 -23.12 -12.61 -10.45
N ILE A 214 -21.90 -12.19 -10.77
CA ILE A 214 -20.81 -13.08 -11.12
C ILE A 214 -19.46 -12.48 -10.74
N VAL A 215 -18.56 -13.32 -10.23
CA VAL A 215 -17.19 -12.91 -9.90
C VAL A 215 -16.22 -13.53 -10.91
N TYR A 216 -15.48 -12.67 -11.60
CA TYR A 216 -14.38 -13.05 -12.48
C TYR A 216 -13.04 -12.80 -11.82
N VAL A 217 -12.12 -13.74 -11.99
CA VAL A 217 -10.77 -13.67 -11.45
C VAL A 217 -9.73 -13.93 -12.52
N LEU A 218 -8.61 -13.23 -12.45
CA LEU A 218 -7.51 -13.34 -13.39
C LEU A 218 -6.18 -13.21 -12.65
N GLU A 219 -5.23 -14.09 -12.98
CA GLU A 219 -3.86 -14.01 -12.51
C GLU A 219 -2.99 -13.55 -13.70
N ILE A 220 -2.16 -12.51 -13.49
CA ILE A 220 -1.30 -11.91 -14.51
C ILE A 220 0.15 -12.01 -14.06
N GLU A 221 0.95 -12.75 -14.82
CA GLU A 221 2.40 -12.90 -14.63
C GLU A 221 3.15 -11.59 -14.89
N PRO A 222 4.36 -11.39 -14.33
CA PRO A 222 5.21 -10.24 -14.59
C PRO A 222 5.41 -9.89 -16.05
N GLY A 223 5.27 -8.60 -16.36
CA GLY A 223 5.45 -8.07 -17.70
C GLY A 223 4.46 -8.64 -18.73
N GLN A 224 3.43 -9.38 -18.31
CA GLN A 224 2.38 -9.89 -19.19
C GLN A 224 1.18 -8.96 -19.20
N THR A 225 0.48 -8.98 -20.34
CA THR A 225 -0.83 -8.37 -20.50
C THR A 225 -1.84 -9.46 -20.77
N GLU A 226 -2.88 -9.54 -19.96
CA GLU A 226 -3.92 -10.56 -20.08
C GLU A 226 -5.28 -9.92 -20.32
N MET A 227 -6.04 -10.45 -21.27
CA MET A 227 -7.40 -10.02 -21.55
C MET A 227 -8.33 -10.50 -20.43
N PHE A 228 -9.20 -9.63 -19.94
CA PHE A 228 -10.06 -9.94 -18.81
C PHE A 228 -11.51 -10.18 -19.21
N ILE A 229 -12.16 -9.18 -19.80
CA ILE A 229 -13.56 -9.27 -20.22
C ILE A 229 -13.82 -8.58 -21.56
N SER A 230 -14.90 -8.99 -22.20
CA SER A 230 -15.60 -8.26 -23.25
C SER A 230 -16.97 -7.83 -22.72
N GLY A 231 -17.30 -6.56 -22.83
CA GLY A 231 -18.54 -5.97 -22.31
C GLY A 231 -18.34 -4.53 -21.87
N ALA A 232 -19.44 -3.85 -21.58
CA ALA A 232 -19.46 -2.49 -21.09
C ALA A 232 -20.14 -2.45 -19.71
N PRO A 233 -19.53 -3.05 -18.68
CA PRO A 233 -20.14 -3.12 -17.36
C PRO A 233 -20.36 -1.73 -16.79
N THR A 234 -21.56 -1.50 -16.28
CA THR A 234 -21.97 -0.20 -15.72
C THR A 234 -21.67 -0.11 -14.23
N SER A 235 -21.66 -1.25 -13.53
CA SER A 235 -21.35 -1.35 -12.11
C SER A 235 -20.50 -2.58 -11.84
N TYR A 236 -19.49 -2.44 -10.99
CA TYR A 236 -18.61 -3.53 -10.58
C TYR A 236 -17.85 -3.17 -9.29
N LYS A 237 -17.36 -4.18 -8.56
CA LYS A 237 -16.36 -4.00 -7.51
C LYS A 237 -15.06 -4.65 -7.95
N LEU A 238 -14.02 -3.84 -8.10
CA LEU A 238 -12.68 -4.30 -8.47
C LEU A 238 -11.84 -4.45 -7.20
N SER A 239 -11.20 -5.61 -7.06
CA SER A 239 -10.19 -5.89 -6.05
C SER A 239 -8.97 -6.49 -6.73
N PHE A 240 -7.80 -6.24 -6.17
CA PHE A 240 -6.55 -6.77 -6.68
C PHE A 240 -5.59 -7.03 -5.54
N ALA A 241 -4.73 -8.03 -5.74
CA ALA A 241 -3.65 -8.41 -4.84
C ALA A 241 -2.37 -8.61 -5.64
N ALA A 242 -1.23 -8.34 -5.00
CA ALA A 242 0.08 -8.59 -5.57
C ALA A 242 0.72 -9.72 -4.77
N ASP A 243 0.67 -10.93 -5.31
CA ASP A 243 1.28 -12.08 -4.68
C ASP A 243 2.73 -12.17 -5.14
N PRO A 244 3.72 -12.18 -4.24
CA PRO A 244 5.11 -12.36 -4.64
C PRO A 244 5.24 -13.70 -5.36
N ILE A 245 5.94 -13.73 -6.49
CA ILE A 245 6.10 -14.96 -7.27
C ILE A 245 6.93 -15.93 -6.45
N ALA A 246 6.28 -17.02 -6.05
CA ALA A 246 6.99 -18.25 -5.77
C ALA A 246 7.55 -18.75 -7.10
N ASN A 247 8.80 -18.39 -7.41
CA ASN A 247 9.65 -18.84 -8.52
C ASN A 247 9.91 -17.89 -9.71
N ARG A 248 10.99 -17.11 -9.68
CA ARG A 248 12.25 -17.75 -10.12
C ARG A 248 12.80 -18.38 -8.86
N GLY A 249 12.84 -19.71 -8.80
CA GLY A 249 13.78 -20.33 -7.89
C GLY A 249 15.09 -19.64 -8.21
N GLU A 250 15.68 -18.97 -7.23
CA GLU A 250 17.02 -18.49 -7.39
C GLU A 250 17.87 -19.75 -7.59
N SER A 251 18.04 -20.16 -8.85
CA SER A 251 18.86 -21.29 -9.26
C SER A 251 20.33 -21.10 -8.88
N ASP A 252 20.65 -19.96 -8.29
CA ASP A 252 21.95 -19.53 -7.81
C ASP A 252 21.86 -18.99 -6.36
N ILE A 253 21.03 -19.57 -5.46
CA ILE A 253 21.19 -19.31 -4.02
C ILE A 253 22.48 -19.96 -3.57
N ILE A 254 23.48 -19.13 -3.31
CA ILE A 254 24.72 -19.52 -2.66
C ILE A 254 24.62 -19.03 -1.22
N PHE A 255 24.46 -19.97 -0.29
CA PHE A 255 24.67 -19.70 1.13
C PHE A 255 26.15 -19.41 1.35
N LYS A 256 26.48 -18.29 2.00
CA LYS A 256 27.87 -17.84 2.14
C LYS A 256 28.56 -18.49 3.34
N ASN A 257 27.85 -18.70 4.45
CA ASN A 257 28.46 -19.06 5.73
C ASN A 257 28.05 -20.44 6.25
N GLY A 258 26.99 -21.04 5.69
CA GLY A 258 26.60 -22.41 6.00
C GLY A 258 25.57 -22.95 5.03
N SER A 259 24.64 -23.78 5.52
CA SER A 259 23.50 -24.26 4.74
C SER A 259 22.32 -24.56 5.67
N PRO A 260 21.09 -24.56 5.15
CA PRO A 260 19.93 -24.99 5.91
C PRO A 260 20.05 -26.42 6.41
N ASP A 261 19.49 -26.69 7.59
CA ASP A 261 19.49 -28.02 8.21
C ASP A 261 18.49 -28.95 7.51
N PRO A 262 18.94 -29.99 6.78
CA PRO A 262 18.06 -30.91 6.08
C PRO A 262 17.24 -31.79 7.04
N ALA A 263 17.59 -31.88 8.32
CA ALA A 263 16.76 -32.58 9.32
C ALA A 263 15.50 -31.78 9.68
N ILE A 264 15.51 -30.47 9.49
CA ILE A 264 14.38 -29.57 9.73
C ILE A 264 13.58 -29.36 8.45
N VAL A 265 14.26 -29.20 7.32
CA VAL A 265 13.65 -28.94 6.01
C VAL A 265 14.26 -29.88 4.96
N PRO A 266 13.74 -31.11 4.84
CA PRO A 266 14.36 -32.15 4.02
C PRO A 266 14.23 -31.89 2.52
N HIS A 267 13.18 -31.18 2.08
CA HIS A 267 13.03 -30.75 0.69
C HIS A 267 13.02 -29.22 0.62
N GLN A 268 14.09 -28.63 0.08
CA GLN A 268 14.17 -27.19 -0.17
C GLN A 268 13.48 -26.86 -1.50
N SER A 269 12.17 -27.10 -1.59
CA SER A 269 11.41 -26.88 -2.83
C SER A 269 11.52 -25.44 -3.31
N HIS A 270 11.42 -24.49 -2.37
CA HIS A 270 11.60 -23.07 -2.63
C HIS A 270 12.47 -22.42 -1.56
N VAL A 271 13.40 -21.57 -1.98
CA VAL A 271 14.24 -20.77 -1.09
C VAL A 271 14.15 -19.31 -1.54
N PHE A 272 13.93 -18.39 -0.59
CA PHE A 272 13.75 -16.97 -0.85
C PHE A 272 14.68 -16.13 0.01
N ARG A 273 15.36 -15.13 -0.57
CA ARG A 273 16.05 -14.08 0.20
C ARG A 273 15.04 -13.19 0.91
N CYS A 274 15.17 -13.05 2.22
CA CYS A 274 14.35 -12.12 3.01
C CYS A 274 14.86 -10.68 2.90
N PHE A 275 16.17 -10.46 2.69
CA PHE A 275 16.78 -9.15 2.46
C PHE A 275 17.32 -9.03 1.03
N LYS A 276 16.44 -8.73 0.06
CA LYS A 276 16.76 -8.74 -1.38
C LYS A 276 17.87 -7.77 -1.81
N ASP A 277 18.01 -6.64 -1.09
CA ASP A 277 19.01 -5.62 -1.39
C ASP A 277 20.42 -5.98 -0.89
N HIS A 278 20.58 -7.13 -0.23
CA HIS A 278 21.85 -7.63 0.27
C HIS A 278 22.33 -8.83 -0.56
N ASP A 279 23.62 -8.83 -0.89
CA ASP A 279 24.23 -9.71 -1.91
C ASP A 279 23.91 -11.21 -1.74
N ASN A 280 23.90 -11.73 -0.51
CA ASN A 280 23.48 -13.11 -0.20
C ASN A 280 22.10 -13.22 0.45
N GLY A 281 21.31 -12.16 0.57
CA GLY A 281 19.98 -12.24 1.17
C GLY A 281 19.91 -12.30 2.71
N LEU A 282 21.02 -12.58 3.40
CA LEU A 282 21.22 -12.67 4.86
C LEU A 282 20.39 -13.75 5.59
N LEU A 283 19.08 -13.69 5.44
CA LEU A 283 18.10 -14.63 5.97
C LEU A 283 17.33 -15.22 4.79
N PHE A 284 17.07 -16.52 4.87
CA PHE A 284 16.38 -17.26 3.84
C PHE A 284 15.11 -17.88 4.37
N ARG A 285 14.00 -17.67 3.66
CA ARG A 285 12.77 -18.44 3.86
C ARG A 285 12.85 -19.69 3.02
N ILE A 286 12.58 -20.83 3.62
CA ILE A 286 12.62 -22.14 2.97
C ILE A 286 11.24 -22.74 3.07
N VAL A 287 10.71 -23.17 1.94
CA VAL A 287 9.41 -23.85 1.85
C VAL A 287 9.65 -25.24 1.28
N ASP A 288 9.23 -26.24 2.06
CA ASP A 288 9.13 -27.63 1.67
C ASP A 288 7.69 -27.91 1.25
N ASP A 289 7.43 -27.95 -0.06
CA ASP A 289 6.07 -28.21 -0.55
C ASP A 289 5.59 -29.65 -0.32
N VAL A 290 6.52 -30.59 -0.11
CA VAL A 290 6.21 -32.00 0.09
C VAL A 290 5.65 -32.21 1.49
N ASN A 291 6.32 -31.65 2.49
CA ASN A 291 5.91 -31.75 3.90
C ASN A 291 5.11 -30.53 4.38
N LYS A 292 4.92 -29.53 3.51
CA LYS A 292 4.28 -28.24 3.82
C LYS A 292 4.95 -27.50 4.97
N ILE A 293 6.27 -27.62 5.10
CA ILE A 293 7.05 -26.98 6.16
C ILE A 293 7.53 -25.63 5.68
N TRP A 294 7.31 -24.61 6.50
CA TRP A 294 7.93 -23.30 6.37
C TRP A 294 9.00 -23.16 7.44
N ALA A 295 10.18 -22.73 7.06
CA ALA A 295 11.32 -22.55 7.95
C ALA A 295 12.16 -21.35 7.52
N PHE A 296 13.03 -20.92 8.42
CA PHE A 296 13.98 -19.84 8.16
C PHE A 296 15.40 -20.27 8.47
N TYR A 297 16.33 -19.95 7.56
CA TYR A 297 17.76 -20.15 7.75
C TYR A 297 18.47 -18.80 7.79
N ASN A 298 19.15 -18.51 8.89
CA ASN A 298 19.97 -17.32 9.04
C ASN A 298 21.41 -17.61 8.61
N ASP A 299 21.83 -17.07 7.46
CA ASP A 299 23.18 -17.26 6.91
C ASP A 299 24.18 -16.23 7.44
N THR A 300 23.78 -15.35 8.37
CA THR A 300 24.72 -14.41 9.00
C THR A 300 25.48 -15.06 10.16
N THR A 301 26.62 -14.48 10.53
CA THR A 301 27.44 -14.93 11.67
C THR A 301 27.29 -14.01 12.89
N ASP A 302 26.72 -12.84 12.68
CA ASP A 302 26.79 -11.67 13.55
C ASP A 302 25.45 -10.96 13.72
N PHE A 303 24.35 -11.48 13.15
CA PHE A 303 23.00 -10.95 13.36
C PHE A 303 22.03 -12.05 13.80
N MET A 304 21.25 -11.79 14.84
CA MET A 304 20.06 -12.56 15.17
C MET A 304 18.92 -11.97 14.37
N MET A 305 18.20 -12.82 13.65
CA MET A 305 17.10 -12.40 12.81
C MET A 305 15.80 -12.60 13.56
N THR A 306 14.90 -11.63 13.49
CA THR A 306 13.53 -11.78 13.99
C THR A 306 12.59 -11.79 12.81
N VAL A 307 11.71 -12.78 12.77
CA VAL A 307 10.69 -12.93 11.74
C VAL A 307 9.33 -12.74 12.38
N ASN A 308 8.54 -11.81 11.85
CA ASN A 308 7.15 -11.60 12.26
C ASN A 308 6.23 -11.84 11.07
N SER A 309 5.22 -12.69 11.21
CA SER A 309 4.22 -12.93 10.17
C SER A 309 2.80 -12.68 10.67
N ARG A 310 1.99 -12.07 9.82
CA ARG A 310 0.56 -11.86 9.99
C ARG A 310 -0.17 -12.81 9.03
N ILE A 311 -1.02 -13.67 9.59
CA ILE A 311 -1.74 -14.72 8.85
C ILE A 311 -3.25 -14.58 9.13
N PRO A 312 -4.12 -14.60 8.10
CA PRO A 312 -5.56 -14.62 8.32
C PRO A 312 -6.00 -15.82 9.17
N SER A 313 -6.87 -15.61 10.15
CA SER A 313 -7.29 -16.64 11.13
C SER A 313 -8.19 -17.74 10.55
N CYS A 314 -8.53 -17.69 9.26
CA CYS A 314 -9.27 -18.73 8.57
C CYS A 314 -8.39 -19.85 7.98
N GLU A 315 -7.07 -19.77 8.13
CA GLU A 315 -6.12 -20.74 7.59
C GLU A 315 -5.75 -21.80 8.65
N GLU A 316 -5.81 -23.08 8.28
CA GLU A 316 -5.34 -24.17 9.14
C GLU A 316 -3.81 -24.27 9.05
N ILE A 317 -3.11 -23.80 10.08
CA ILE A 317 -1.65 -23.94 10.22
C ILE A 317 -1.31 -24.61 11.56
N GLN A 318 -0.26 -25.42 11.56
CA GLN A 318 0.33 -25.97 12.77
C GLN A 318 1.63 -25.22 13.08
N VAL A 319 1.60 -24.37 14.11
CA VAL A 319 2.75 -23.56 14.51
C VAL A 319 3.86 -24.45 15.09
N ALA A 320 5.11 -24.18 14.71
CA ALA A 320 6.26 -24.93 15.19
C ALA A 320 6.64 -24.55 16.65
N PRO A 321 7.30 -25.46 17.40
CA PRO A 321 7.78 -25.13 18.74
C PRO A 321 8.78 -23.97 18.72
N GLY A 322 8.63 -23.01 19.66
CA GLY A 322 9.51 -21.85 19.78
C GLY A 322 9.08 -20.62 18.98
N VAL A 323 7.93 -20.70 18.29
CA VAL A 323 7.27 -19.55 17.66
C VAL A 323 6.25 -18.96 18.62
N ASP A 324 6.36 -17.66 18.89
CA ASP A 324 5.41 -16.91 19.69
C ASP A 324 4.14 -16.63 18.87
N VAL A 325 2.98 -16.89 19.48
CA VAL A 325 1.67 -16.75 18.83
C VAL A 325 0.82 -15.74 19.59
N THR A 326 0.38 -14.70 18.91
CA THR A 326 -0.59 -13.73 19.43
C THR A 326 -1.82 -13.72 18.52
N HIS A 327 -3.00 -13.70 19.12
CA HIS A 327 -4.27 -13.62 18.39
C HIS A 327 -4.80 -12.20 18.46
N ASP A 328 -5.10 -11.61 17.30
CA ASP A 328 -5.86 -10.37 17.21
C ASP A 328 -7.26 -10.71 16.68
N ASP A 329 -8.15 -10.99 17.62
CA ASP A 329 -9.54 -11.36 17.34
C ASP A 329 -10.35 -10.21 16.72
N ALA A 330 -9.89 -8.95 16.88
CA ALA A 330 -10.56 -7.79 16.31
C ALA A 330 -10.30 -7.66 14.80
N GLU A 331 -9.08 -8.01 14.36
CA GLU A 331 -8.69 -7.96 12.95
C GLU A 331 -8.79 -9.33 12.24
N GLY A 332 -9.08 -10.41 12.97
CA GLY A 332 -9.20 -11.76 12.40
C GLY A 332 -7.87 -12.29 11.89
N VAL A 333 -6.79 -12.05 12.63
CA VAL A 333 -5.43 -12.45 12.24
C VAL A 333 -4.67 -13.10 13.38
N VAL A 334 -3.77 -14.00 13.02
CA VAL A 334 -2.79 -14.64 13.89
C VAL A 334 -1.43 -14.02 13.60
N LEU A 335 -0.77 -13.53 14.64
CA LEU A 335 0.58 -13.00 14.58
C LEU A 335 1.55 -14.06 15.09
N LEU A 336 2.53 -14.40 14.27
CA LEU A 336 3.60 -15.35 14.57
C LEU A 336 4.94 -14.62 14.65
N SER A 337 5.72 -14.84 15.70
CA SER A 337 7.07 -14.29 15.85
C SER A 337 8.09 -15.38 16.17
N VAL A 338 9.26 -15.34 15.54
CA VAL A 338 10.36 -16.27 15.85
C VAL A 338 11.72 -15.59 15.71
N GLN A 339 12.63 -15.94 16.61
CA GLN A 339 14.04 -15.55 16.52
C GLN A 339 14.87 -16.68 15.87
N VAL A 340 15.74 -16.30 14.94
CA VAL A 340 16.62 -17.21 14.19
C VAL A 340 18.07 -16.79 14.44
N ASN A 341 18.78 -17.61 15.23
CA ASN A 341 20.18 -17.36 15.59
C ASN A 341 21.11 -17.48 14.37
N PRO A 342 22.30 -16.83 14.39
CA PRO A 342 23.32 -16.98 13.36
C PRO A 342 23.59 -18.45 13.01
N LEU A 343 23.65 -18.75 11.71
CA LEU A 343 23.93 -20.08 11.15
C LEU A 343 22.97 -21.20 11.59
N THR A 344 21.75 -20.86 12.02
CA THR A 344 20.74 -21.84 12.42
C THR A 344 19.54 -21.87 11.47
N THR A 345 18.89 -23.03 11.40
CA THR A 345 17.59 -23.21 10.74
C THR A 345 16.53 -23.40 11.81
N VAL A 346 15.41 -22.69 11.71
CA VAL A 346 14.30 -22.78 12.66
C VAL A 346 13.00 -23.07 11.91
N PRO A 347 12.23 -24.11 12.28
CA PRO A 347 10.91 -24.34 11.70
C PRO A 347 9.94 -23.24 12.17
N PHE A 348 9.02 -22.83 11.32
CA PHE A 348 8.08 -21.75 11.60
C PHE A 348 6.64 -22.26 11.74
N PHE A 349 6.11 -22.92 10.71
CA PHE A 349 4.84 -23.63 10.80
C PHE A 349 4.75 -24.71 9.71
N VAL A 350 3.74 -25.56 9.83
CA VAL A 350 3.31 -26.52 8.81
C VAL A 350 1.95 -26.09 8.26
N GLY A 351 1.84 -25.90 6.94
CA GLY A 351 0.62 -25.43 6.28
C GLY A 351 0.88 -24.71 4.96
N ASP A 352 -0.20 -24.28 4.31
CA ASP A 352 -0.18 -23.56 3.02
C ASP A 352 -1.06 -22.29 3.06
N PRO A 353 -0.76 -21.34 3.98
CA PRO A 353 -1.63 -20.20 4.21
C PRO A 353 -1.62 -19.22 3.04
N LYS A 354 -2.77 -18.65 2.71
CA LYS A 354 -2.91 -17.58 1.72
C LYS A 354 -2.88 -16.21 2.39
N GLY A 355 -2.30 -15.23 1.70
CA GLY A 355 -2.29 -13.84 2.18
C GLY A 355 -1.39 -13.60 3.40
N ILE A 356 -0.30 -14.36 3.54
CA ILE A 356 0.69 -14.14 4.59
C ILE A 356 1.49 -12.86 4.34
N GLU A 357 1.54 -11.97 5.32
CA GLU A 357 2.43 -10.82 5.34
C GLU A 357 3.58 -11.11 6.31
N THR A 358 4.82 -11.02 5.84
CA THR A 358 6.00 -11.28 6.68
C THR A 358 6.93 -10.07 6.70
N THR A 359 7.40 -9.71 7.88
CA THR A 359 8.41 -8.69 8.12
C THR A 359 9.63 -9.31 8.81
N PHE A 360 10.79 -8.71 8.58
CA PHE A 360 12.08 -9.20 9.07
C PHE A 360 12.83 -8.05 9.71
N SER A 361 13.52 -8.32 10.81
CA SER A 361 14.51 -7.42 11.39
C SER A 361 15.79 -8.18 11.72
N ALA A 362 16.91 -7.47 11.68
CA ALA A 362 18.22 -8.00 12.00
C ALA A 362 18.78 -7.24 13.21
N THR A 363 19.07 -7.96 14.29
CA THR A 363 19.69 -7.40 15.49
C THR A 363 21.11 -7.95 15.58
N PRO A 364 22.16 -7.11 15.63
CA PRO A 364 23.53 -7.60 15.78
C PRO A 364 23.65 -8.51 17.02
N THR A 365 24.16 -9.73 16.87
CA THR A 365 24.48 -10.64 18.01
C THR A 365 25.73 -10.21 18.76
N ARG A 366 26.51 -9.31 18.17
CA ARG A 366 27.65 -8.66 18.79
C ARG A 366 27.45 -7.16 18.70
N ASP A 367 27.75 -6.45 19.78
CA ASP A 367 28.09 -5.02 19.69
C ASP A 367 29.14 -4.87 18.57
N ALA A 368 29.08 -3.75 17.81
CA ALA A 368 30.09 -3.44 16.80
C ALA A 368 31.51 -3.73 17.34
N GLU A 369 32.47 -4.19 16.54
CA GLU A 369 33.80 -4.50 17.09
C GLU A 369 34.35 -3.31 17.88
N ALA A 370 34.71 -3.57 19.14
CA ALA A 370 35.36 -2.59 19.98
C ALA A 370 36.69 -2.22 19.33
N ILE A 371 37.01 -0.94 19.28
CA ILE A 371 38.27 -0.49 18.67
C ILE A 371 39.34 -0.53 19.74
N GLU A 372 40.34 -1.39 19.53
CA GLU A 372 41.57 -1.34 20.31
C GLU A 372 42.34 -0.06 19.94
N ASN A 373 42.54 0.83 20.93
CA ASN A 373 43.21 2.12 20.79
C ASN A 373 42.53 3.10 19.79
N PRO A 374 41.36 3.66 20.13
CA PRO A 374 40.66 4.61 19.26
C PRO A 374 41.52 5.85 18.98
N GLN A 375 41.63 6.22 17.69
CA GLN A 375 42.26 7.47 17.27
C GLN A 375 41.19 8.56 17.08
N TYR A 376 41.37 9.66 17.81
CA TYR A 376 40.54 10.86 17.73
C TYR A 376 41.28 11.93 16.93
N GLU A 377 40.56 12.75 16.16
CA GLU A 377 41.15 13.77 15.29
C GLU A 377 41.20 15.15 15.95
N ASN A 378 40.15 15.55 16.68
CA ASN A 378 40.02 16.93 17.17
C ASN A 378 40.14 17.06 18.70
N GLY A 379 39.95 15.98 19.45
CA GLY A 379 40.08 15.97 20.91
C GLY A 379 40.18 14.56 21.48
N SER A 380 39.66 14.36 22.68
CA SER A 380 39.53 13.04 23.29
C SER A 380 38.34 13.01 24.25
N PRO A 381 37.75 11.84 24.52
CA PRO A 381 36.73 11.72 25.55
C PRO A 381 37.19 12.25 26.90
N ASP A 382 36.27 12.91 27.61
CA ASP A 382 36.50 13.35 28.99
C ASP A 382 36.40 12.15 29.94
N LEU A 383 37.56 11.66 30.37
CA LEU A 383 37.67 10.52 31.27
C LEU A 383 37.14 10.80 32.68
N SER A 384 36.86 12.06 33.04
CA SER A 384 36.18 12.41 34.29
C SER A 384 34.66 12.19 34.20
N VAL A 385 34.09 12.16 32.98
CA VAL A 385 32.67 11.91 32.73
C VAL A 385 32.38 10.42 32.63
N ILE A 386 33.21 9.67 31.89
CA ILE A 386 33.10 8.22 31.74
C ILE A 386 34.49 7.62 31.50
N GLN A 387 34.76 6.48 32.13
CA GLN A 387 36.00 5.71 31.93
C GLN A 387 35.69 4.46 31.10
N PRO A 388 35.68 4.56 29.76
CA PRO A 388 35.28 3.44 28.92
C PRO A 388 36.38 2.40 28.83
N ASP A 389 36.02 1.14 29.05
CA ASP A 389 36.82 -0.02 28.69
C ASP A 389 36.50 -0.53 27.27
N VAL A 390 35.37 -0.08 26.69
CA VAL A 390 34.94 -0.44 25.33
C VAL A 390 34.54 0.81 24.54
N VAL A 391 35.04 0.94 23.31
CA VAL A 391 34.77 2.10 22.44
C VAL A 391 34.36 1.64 21.03
N HIS A 392 33.33 2.25 20.46
CA HIS A 392 32.85 1.97 19.10
C HIS A 392 32.69 3.25 18.27
N LYS A 393 32.98 3.18 16.97
CA LYS A 393 32.61 4.23 16.00
C LYS A 393 31.14 4.13 15.63
N CYS A 394 30.42 5.26 15.68
CA CYS A 394 29.02 5.35 15.27
C CYS A 394 28.88 5.51 13.74
N PHE A 395 29.78 6.25 13.08
CA PHE A 395 29.79 6.43 11.62
C PHE A 395 30.97 5.68 10.98
N LYS A 396 30.84 4.36 10.79
CA LYS A 396 31.95 3.48 10.36
C LYS A 396 32.60 3.88 9.03
N GLU A 397 31.86 4.46 8.11
CA GLU A 397 32.32 4.81 6.76
C GLU A 397 32.87 6.24 6.64
N TYR A 398 32.86 7.03 7.72
CA TYR A 398 33.18 8.46 7.67
C TYR A 398 34.39 8.81 8.55
N GLY A 399 35.54 9.02 7.90
CA GLY A 399 36.77 9.52 8.54
C GLY A 399 37.18 8.69 9.78
N ASN A 400 37.46 9.38 10.88
CA ASN A 400 37.76 8.72 12.15
C ASN A 400 36.55 8.08 12.85
N GLY A 401 35.32 8.29 12.35
CA GLY A 401 34.08 7.79 12.93
C GLY A 401 33.15 8.86 13.47
N LEU A 402 33.61 10.12 13.57
CA LEU A 402 32.90 11.36 13.96
C LEU A 402 32.31 11.38 15.38
N LEU A 403 31.58 10.33 15.76
CA LEU A 403 30.95 10.12 17.04
C LEU A 403 31.36 8.74 17.56
N PHE A 404 31.73 8.68 18.83
CA PHE A 404 32.19 7.46 19.49
C PHE A 404 31.26 7.10 20.63
N ARG A 405 30.75 5.86 20.61
CA ARG A 405 30.03 5.26 21.73
C ARG A 405 31.04 4.72 22.73
N LEU A 406 30.93 5.16 23.96
CA LEU A 406 31.80 4.84 25.08
C LEU A 406 31.03 3.95 26.05
N LYS A 407 31.58 2.79 26.38
CA LYS A 407 30.94 1.82 27.29
C LYS A 407 31.89 1.55 28.45
N ASP A 408 31.40 1.81 29.65
CA ASP A 408 31.99 1.44 30.94
C ASP A 408 31.22 0.21 31.43
N THR A 409 31.79 -0.97 31.20
CA THR A 409 31.17 -2.26 31.53
C THR A 409 31.18 -2.53 33.03
N VAL A 410 32.07 -1.87 33.80
CA VAL A 410 32.15 -2.00 35.25
C VAL A 410 30.96 -1.32 35.91
N ASN A 411 30.67 -0.07 35.53
CA ASN A 411 29.53 0.69 36.04
C ASN A 411 28.26 0.52 35.20
N ARG A 412 28.31 -0.27 34.12
CA ARG A 412 27.21 -0.52 33.18
C ARG A 412 26.65 0.77 32.57
N ARG A 413 27.55 1.69 32.21
CA ARG A 413 27.19 3.01 31.66
C ARG A 413 27.57 3.13 30.22
N TRP A 414 26.73 3.82 29.47
CA TRP A 414 27.03 4.27 28.12
C TRP A 414 27.15 5.78 28.12
N GLY A 415 28.07 6.27 27.30
CA GLY A 415 28.22 7.67 26.97
C GLY A 415 28.61 7.84 25.51
N PHE A 416 28.64 9.09 25.05
CA PHE A 416 29.04 9.42 23.70
C PHE A 416 30.03 10.57 23.71
N TYR A 417 31.03 10.49 22.83
CA TYR A 417 31.96 11.58 22.55
C TYR A 417 31.84 12.01 21.09
N ASN A 418 31.52 13.28 20.87
CA ASN A 418 31.46 13.89 19.55
C ASN A 418 32.81 14.52 19.23
N ASP A 419 33.55 13.91 18.29
CA ASP A 419 34.87 14.40 17.90
C ASP A 419 34.82 15.46 16.80
N THR A 420 33.64 15.87 16.35
CA THR A 420 33.53 16.96 15.36
C THR A 420 33.65 18.34 16.03
N THR A 421 33.96 19.35 15.23
CA THR A 421 34.10 20.75 15.68
C THR A 421 32.91 21.63 15.28
N ASP A 422 32.11 21.19 14.30
CA ASP A 422 31.06 21.97 13.67
C ASP A 422 29.71 21.25 13.54
N ASN A 423 29.56 20.03 14.09
CA ASN A 423 28.30 19.28 14.03
C ASN A 423 27.78 18.95 15.43
N ILE A 424 26.49 19.15 15.64
CA ILE A 424 25.77 18.58 16.80
C ILE A 424 25.31 17.19 16.40
N MET A 425 25.63 16.20 17.23
CA MET A 425 25.26 14.81 17.02
C MET A 425 24.01 14.49 17.81
N THR A 426 22.96 13.98 17.17
CA THR A 426 21.79 13.45 17.85
C THR A 426 21.86 11.93 17.86
N VAL A 427 21.83 11.36 19.06
CA VAL A 427 21.77 9.94 19.33
C VAL A 427 20.33 9.57 19.64
N LYS A 428 19.78 8.57 18.95
CA LYS A 428 18.48 7.96 19.24
C LYS A 428 18.67 6.46 19.44
N VAL A 429 18.18 5.91 20.53
CA VAL A 429 18.25 4.46 20.80
C VAL A 429 16.90 3.94 21.27
N ALA A 430 16.33 2.99 20.53
CA ALA A 430 15.16 2.21 20.93
C ALA A 430 15.63 0.92 21.60
N MET A 431 15.06 0.56 22.75
CA MET A 431 15.35 -0.71 23.41
C MET A 431 14.38 -1.77 22.91
N THR A 432 14.87 -2.91 22.45
CA THR A 432 14.03 -3.99 21.88
C THR A 432 13.71 -5.09 22.90
N GLU A 433 14.48 -5.16 23.99
CA GLU A 433 14.22 -6.07 25.11
C GLU A 433 14.12 -5.28 26.41
N VAL A 434 13.23 -5.71 27.31
CA VAL A 434 12.93 -5.04 28.58
C VAL A 434 14.12 -5.14 29.54
N GLY A 435 15.13 -4.29 29.35
CA GLY A 435 16.23 -4.09 30.28
C GLY A 435 15.90 -3.05 31.34
N ASN A 436 16.46 -3.20 32.54
CA ASN A 436 16.44 -2.16 33.57
C ASN A 436 17.43 -1.05 33.19
N VAL A 437 17.03 -0.17 32.27
CA VAL A 437 17.85 0.94 31.77
C VAL A 437 17.32 2.26 32.31
N GLN A 438 18.22 3.10 32.82
CA GLN A 438 17.91 4.45 33.30
C GLN A 438 18.60 5.51 32.44
N PRO A 439 17.91 6.59 32.04
CA PRO A 439 18.54 7.70 31.34
C PRO A 439 19.49 8.46 32.28
N LEU A 440 20.64 8.86 31.75
CA LEU A 440 21.63 9.66 32.46
C LEU A 440 21.82 11.02 31.80
N GLY A 441 22.29 11.99 32.60
CA GLY A 441 22.67 13.32 32.12
C GLY A 441 21.51 14.03 31.42
N ASN A 442 21.75 14.45 30.17
CA ASN A 442 20.78 15.18 29.34
C ASN A 442 19.91 14.25 28.48
N THR A 443 19.93 12.94 28.72
CA THR A 443 19.16 11.96 27.95
C THR A 443 17.67 12.09 28.26
N ARG A 444 16.86 12.20 27.21
CA ARG A 444 15.39 12.26 27.30
C ARG A 444 14.76 11.02 26.70
N VAL A 445 13.74 10.49 27.37
CA VAL A 445 12.87 9.45 26.81
C VAL A 445 11.74 10.14 26.05
N VAL A 446 11.57 9.82 24.78
CA VAL A 446 10.56 10.44 23.90
C VAL A 446 9.95 9.39 22.97
N GLU A 447 8.73 9.65 22.50
CA GLU A 447 8.10 8.84 21.45
C GLU A 447 8.62 9.28 20.07
N ASP A 448 9.12 8.34 19.27
CA ASP A 448 9.58 8.54 17.90
C ASP A 448 8.61 7.87 16.91
N PRO A 449 8.15 8.56 15.85
CA PRO A 449 7.16 8.02 14.91
C PRO A 449 7.58 6.74 14.19
N GLU A 450 8.88 6.48 14.08
CA GLU A 450 9.42 5.32 13.36
C GLU A 450 9.90 4.21 14.29
N MET A 451 10.45 4.58 15.47
CA MET A 451 11.09 3.62 16.38
C MET A 451 10.34 3.38 17.70
N GLY A 452 9.21 4.06 17.94
CA GLY A 452 8.48 3.99 19.21
C GLY A 452 9.16 4.76 20.34
N GLU A 453 9.05 4.29 21.58
CA GLU A 453 9.73 4.89 22.73
C GLU A 453 11.26 4.80 22.59
N ILE A 454 11.96 5.94 22.59
CA ILE A 454 13.40 6.02 22.43
C ILE A 454 14.09 6.88 23.49
N TYR A 455 15.35 6.55 23.75
CA TYR A 455 16.30 7.36 24.50
C TYR A 455 17.04 8.28 23.52
N MET A 456 16.96 9.59 23.74
CA MET A 456 17.53 10.58 22.84
C MET A 456 18.46 11.54 23.56
N LEU A 457 19.64 11.78 22.98
CA LEU A 457 20.68 12.65 23.52
C LEU A 457 21.29 13.50 22.39
N GLU A 458 21.52 14.78 22.68
CA GLU A 458 22.29 15.68 21.81
C GLU A 458 23.69 15.85 22.38
N VAL A 459 24.71 15.61 21.55
CA VAL A 459 26.12 15.69 21.92
C VAL A 459 26.77 16.81 21.11
N HIS A 460 27.12 17.90 21.76
CA HIS A 460 27.76 19.05 21.13
C HIS A 460 29.21 18.74 20.70
N PRO A 461 29.78 19.51 19.75
CA PRO A 461 31.18 19.38 19.35
C PRO A 461 32.16 19.30 20.52
N LEU A 462 33.09 18.34 20.45
CA LEU A 462 34.14 18.10 21.45
C LEU A 462 33.64 17.84 22.87
N ARG A 463 32.38 17.39 23.04
CA ARG A 463 31.81 17.05 24.34
C ARG A 463 31.65 15.55 24.53
N THR A 464 31.77 15.13 25.78
CA THR A 464 31.44 13.79 26.27
C THR A 464 30.22 13.88 27.16
N GLU A 465 29.19 13.12 26.85
CA GLU A 465 27.92 13.13 27.58
C GLU A 465 27.55 11.69 27.98
N LEU A 466 26.99 11.53 29.19
CA LEU A 466 26.42 10.26 29.65
C LEU A 466 25.06 10.03 28.98
N PHE A 467 24.76 8.77 28.69
CA PHE A 467 23.55 8.39 27.98
C PHE A 467 22.60 7.57 28.85
N ILE A 468 23.02 6.37 29.25
CA ILE A 468 22.19 5.44 30.01
C ILE A 468 23.03 4.61 30.98
N GLU A 469 22.38 4.07 32.02
CA GLU A 469 22.92 3.09 32.96
C GLU A 469 22.01 1.86 33.00
N GLY A 470 22.57 0.66 32.91
CA GLY A 470 21.82 -0.59 33.03
C GLY A 470 22.24 -1.69 32.07
N ASP A 471 21.52 -2.80 32.15
CA ASP A 471 21.74 -3.96 31.28
C ASP A 471 20.96 -3.80 29.96
N VAL A 472 21.69 -3.72 28.84
CA VAL A 472 21.13 -3.55 27.49
C VAL A 472 21.32 -4.87 26.73
N TYR A 473 20.21 -5.57 26.45
CA TYR A 473 20.21 -6.89 25.80
C TYR A 473 19.88 -6.84 24.30
N GLY A 474 19.07 -5.88 23.88
CA GLY A 474 18.77 -5.60 22.48
C GLY A 474 18.41 -4.14 22.28
N PHE A 475 18.97 -3.49 21.26
CA PHE A 475 18.71 -2.10 20.96
C PHE A 475 18.87 -1.79 19.47
N THR A 476 18.11 -0.81 18.99
CA THR A 476 18.29 -0.19 17.67
C THR A 476 18.78 1.23 17.88
N SER A 477 19.86 1.63 17.19
CA SER A 477 20.41 2.99 17.31
C SER A 477 20.42 3.73 15.97
N ARG A 478 20.06 5.01 15.99
CA ARG A 478 20.17 5.94 14.87
C ARG A 478 20.95 7.18 15.29
N PHE A 479 21.87 7.61 14.42
CA PHE A 479 22.70 8.79 14.65
C PHE A 479 22.48 9.79 13.53
N THR A 480 22.32 11.07 13.87
CA THR A 480 22.26 12.16 12.89
C THR A 480 23.27 13.24 13.24
N ALA A 481 23.89 13.83 12.22
CA ALA A 481 24.81 14.95 12.37
C ALA A 481 24.16 16.20 11.74
N VAL A 482 24.03 17.28 12.53
CA VAL A 482 23.51 18.57 12.05
C VAL A 482 24.60 19.61 12.18
N ARG A 483 24.95 20.24 11.06
CA ARG A 483 25.98 21.28 11.02
C ARG A 483 25.50 22.55 11.74
N ILE A 484 26.36 23.11 12.59
CA ILE A 484 26.10 24.38 13.27
C ILE A 484 26.23 25.51 12.24
N PRO A 485 25.20 26.36 12.04
CA PRO A 485 25.30 27.50 11.15
C PRO A 485 26.37 28.47 11.67
N THR A 486 27.41 28.72 10.87
CA THR A 486 28.39 29.75 11.19
C THR A 486 27.71 31.12 11.18
N PRO A 487 27.83 31.95 12.23
CA PRO A 487 27.33 33.32 12.16
C PRO A 487 28.03 34.03 11.00
N ALA A 488 27.24 34.60 10.09
CA ALA A 488 27.75 35.41 8.99
C ALA A 488 28.65 36.50 9.58
N ARG A 489 29.94 36.50 9.20
CA ARG A 489 30.81 37.64 9.46
C ARG A 489 30.19 38.83 8.75
N GLY A 490 29.64 39.77 9.52
CA GLY A 490 29.25 41.07 9.02
C GLY A 490 30.48 41.74 8.39
N GLY A 491 30.42 41.91 7.08
CA GLY A 491 31.31 42.73 6.27
C GLY A 491 30.51 43.80 5.58
#